data_AF-A0A2V6DQN3-F1
#
_entry.id   AF-A0A2V6DQN3-F1
#
_cell.length_a   1.000
_cell.length_b   1.000
_cell.length_c   1.000
_cell.angle_alpha   90.00
_cell.angle_beta   90.00
_cell.angle_gamma   90.00
#
_symmetry.space_group_name_H-M   'P 1'
#
loop_
_entity.id
_entity.type
_entity.pdbx_description
1 polymer ?
#
loop_
_entity_poly.entity_id
_entity_poly.type
_entity_poly.pdbx_seq_one_letter_code
_entity_poly.pdbx_strand_id
1 'polypeptide(L)'
;SGILAAAMHHGLTQPMGAQTLVKGGWLGHVLRIYPSEMAQNFWTAIFAWTTCFVVTILVSLVTTRKKSDTELGGLIWSLTPRILEEETVWYKRPFMLGIFVLVLVLILNIIFW
;
A
#
# COMPACT_ATOMS: atom_id res chain seq x y z
N SER A 1 -10.45 -0.78 11.81
CA SER A 1 -9.00 -0.55 11.59
C SER A 1 -8.51 -1.48 10.50
N GLY A 2 -7.32 -1.25 9.94
CA GLY A 2 -6.73 -2.16 8.96
C GLY A 2 -6.58 -3.60 9.46
N ILE A 3 -6.23 -3.79 10.74
CA ILE A 3 -6.12 -5.12 11.37
C ILE A 3 -7.42 -5.91 11.28
N LEU A 4 -8.56 -5.27 11.61
CA LEU A 4 -9.87 -5.93 11.55
C LEU A 4 -10.26 -6.29 10.11
N ALA A 5 -9.99 -5.40 9.15
CA ALA A 5 -10.24 -5.69 7.74
C ALA A 5 -9.40 -6.87 7.24
N ALA A 6 -8.11 -6.91 7.63
CA ALA A 6 -7.22 -8.02 7.33
C ALA A 6 -7.74 -9.33 7.94
N ALA A 7 -8.12 -9.30 9.21
CA ALA A 7 -8.61 -10.47 9.94
C ALA A 7 -9.92 -11.01 9.34
N MET A 8 -10.87 -10.13 8.99
CA MET A 8 -12.10 -10.52 8.32
C MET A 8 -11.83 -11.10 6.93
N HIS A 9 -11.02 -10.43 6.11
CA HIS A 9 -10.66 -10.92 4.79
C HIS A 9 -9.98 -12.29 4.87
N HIS A 10 -8.96 -12.43 5.72
CA HIS A 10 -8.23 -13.68 5.88
C HIS A 10 -9.09 -14.78 6.52
N GLY A 11 -9.99 -14.44 7.44
CA GLY A 11 -10.90 -15.40 8.06
C GLY A 11 -12.00 -15.90 7.11
N LEU A 12 -12.42 -15.08 6.14
CA LEU A 12 -13.47 -15.40 5.16
C LEU A 12 -12.91 -15.85 3.79
N THR A 13 -11.59 -15.93 3.62
CA THR A 13 -10.95 -16.38 2.37
C THR A 13 -9.92 -17.44 2.66
N GLN A 14 -9.58 -18.25 1.66
CA GLN A 14 -8.50 -19.23 1.78
C GLN A 14 -7.73 -19.37 0.46
N PRO A 15 -6.49 -19.88 0.48
CA PRO A 15 -5.75 -20.20 -0.72
C PRO A 15 -6.06 -21.63 -1.20
N MET A 16 -5.86 -21.87 -2.49
CA MET A 16 -6.04 -23.17 -3.13
C MET A 16 -5.15 -24.21 -2.43
N GLY A 17 -5.73 -25.36 -2.11
CA GLY A 17 -5.00 -26.46 -1.46
C GLY A 17 -4.68 -26.24 0.02
N ALA A 18 -5.30 -25.26 0.68
CA ALA A 18 -5.17 -25.09 2.12
C ALA A 18 -5.72 -26.31 2.87
N GLN A 19 -4.85 -26.97 3.65
CA GLN A 19 -5.18 -28.12 4.49
C GLN A 19 -5.42 -27.72 5.96
N THR A 20 -5.14 -26.47 6.33
CA THR A 20 -5.23 -25.97 7.70
C THR A 20 -5.92 -24.62 7.75
N LEU A 21 -6.63 -24.37 8.85
CA LEU A 21 -7.32 -23.10 9.10
C LEU A 21 -6.37 -21.93 9.40
N VAL A 22 -5.08 -22.21 9.64
CA VAL A 22 -4.04 -21.17 9.81
C VAL A 22 -3.89 -20.33 8.53
N LYS A 23 -4.15 -20.90 7.36
CA LYS A 23 -4.05 -20.23 6.06
C LYS A 23 -5.30 -19.41 5.68
N GLY A 24 -6.33 -19.42 6.53
CA GLY A 24 -7.58 -18.69 6.30
C GLY A 24 -8.81 -19.57 6.39
N GLY A 25 -9.97 -18.99 6.14
CA GLY A 25 -11.26 -19.69 6.21
C GLY A 25 -11.71 -20.05 7.64
N TRP A 26 -11.01 -19.60 8.67
CA TRP A 26 -11.27 -19.93 10.07
C TRP A 26 -12.56 -19.31 10.63
N LEU A 27 -13.22 -18.40 9.90
CA LEU A 27 -14.57 -17.93 10.23
C LEU A 27 -15.68 -18.88 9.72
N GLY A 28 -15.30 -20.04 9.18
CA GLY A 28 -16.20 -21.11 8.74
C GLY A 28 -16.77 -20.90 7.34
N HIS A 29 -17.29 -19.71 7.03
CA HIS A 29 -17.82 -19.40 5.70
C HIS A 29 -16.74 -18.81 4.78
N VAL A 30 -16.34 -19.56 3.75
CA VAL A 30 -15.35 -19.11 2.75
C VAL A 30 -16.04 -18.42 1.58
N LEU A 31 -15.79 -17.12 1.43
CA LEU A 31 -16.33 -16.28 0.35
C LEU A 31 -15.50 -16.32 -0.93
N ARG A 32 -14.19 -16.58 -0.83
CA ARG A 32 -13.29 -16.64 -2.00
C ARG A 32 -12.12 -17.60 -1.76
N ILE A 33 -11.80 -18.36 -2.80
CA ILE A 33 -10.59 -19.19 -2.88
C ILE A 33 -9.60 -18.49 -3.82
N TYR A 34 -8.41 -18.19 -3.32
CA TYR A 34 -7.33 -17.61 -4.13
C TYR A 34 -6.49 -18.72 -4.78
N PRO A 35 -5.95 -18.50 -5.99
CA PRO A 35 -5.15 -19.51 -6.69
C PRO A 35 -3.83 -19.84 -5.98
N SER A 36 -3.32 -18.93 -5.15
CA SER A 36 -2.11 -19.11 -4.36
C SER A 36 -2.19 -18.39 -3.02
N GLU A 37 -1.35 -18.81 -2.06
CA GLU A 37 -1.18 -18.13 -0.77
C GLU A 37 -0.71 -16.69 -0.95
N MET A 38 0.23 -16.48 -1.88
CA MET A 38 0.75 -15.16 -2.18
C MET A 38 -0.36 -14.21 -2.66
N ALA A 39 -1.27 -14.69 -3.51
CA ALA A 39 -2.41 -13.90 -3.96
C ALA A 39 -3.30 -13.47 -2.80
N GLN A 40 -3.65 -14.39 -1.90
CA GLN A 40 -4.45 -14.06 -0.72
C GLN A 40 -3.74 -13.06 0.21
N ASN A 41 -2.43 -13.21 0.41
CA ASN A 41 -1.63 -12.32 1.25
C ASN A 41 -1.64 -10.89 0.68
N PHE A 42 -1.44 -10.73 -0.63
CA PHE A 42 -1.52 -9.41 -1.27
C PHE A 42 -2.90 -8.77 -1.13
N TRP A 43 -3.98 -9.53 -1.36
CA TRP A 43 -5.33 -9.02 -1.17
C TRP A 43 -5.60 -8.65 0.29
N THR A 44 -5.18 -9.47 1.25
CA THR A 44 -5.29 -9.17 2.68
C THR A 44 -4.56 -7.87 3.03
N ALA A 45 -3.36 -7.67 2.49
CA ALA A 45 -2.60 -6.43 2.68
C ALA A 45 -3.31 -5.21 2.06
N ILE A 46 -3.90 -5.35 0.86
CA ILE A 46 -4.71 -4.30 0.22
C ILE A 46 -5.90 -3.93 1.10
N PHE A 47 -6.70 -4.91 1.56
CA PHE A 47 -7.84 -4.64 2.44
C PHE A 47 -7.42 -3.95 3.75
N ALA A 48 -6.32 -4.42 4.36
CA ALA A 48 -5.79 -3.83 5.58
C ALA A 48 -5.35 -2.38 5.37
N TRP A 49 -4.52 -2.15 4.35
CA TRP A 49 -3.96 -0.84 4.05
C TRP A 49 -5.05 0.15 3.62
N THR A 50 -5.90 -0.22 2.67
CA THR A 50 -6.99 0.64 2.18
C THR A 50 -7.95 1.01 3.30
N THR A 51 -8.36 0.04 4.13
CA THR A 51 -9.25 0.34 5.25
C THR A 51 -8.59 1.25 6.28
N CYS A 52 -7.32 0.99 6.63
CA CYS A 52 -6.58 1.84 7.56
C CYS A 52 -6.47 3.27 7.04
N PHE A 53 -6.09 3.42 5.77
CA PHE A 53 -5.91 4.70 5.11
C PHE A 53 -7.20 5.49 5.03
N VAL A 54 -8.30 4.87 4.57
CA VAL A 54 -9.62 5.50 4.48
C VAL A 54 -10.11 5.94 5.85
N VAL A 55 -10.03 5.06 6.87
CA VAL A 55 -10.41 5.42 8.24
C VAL A 55 -9.56 6.57 8.75
N THR A 56 -8.26 6.60 8.45
CA THR A 56 -7.36 7.69 8.87
C THR A 56 -7.76 9.02 8.23
N ILE A 57 -8.12 9.03 6.93
CA ILE A 57 -8.64 10.21 6.25
C ILE A 57 -9.95 10.67 6.90
N LEU A 58 -10.90 9.76 7.09
CA LEU A 58 -12.20 10.10 7.69
C LEU A 58 -12.04 10.69 9.09
N VAL A 59 -11.25 10.04 9.94
CA VAL A 59 -10.92 10.54 11.28
C VAL A 59 -10.26 11.92 11.18
N SER A 60 -9.28 12.10 10.30
CA SER A 60 -8.60 13.39 10.09
C SER A 60 -9.60 14.50 9.74
N LEU A 61 -10.55 14.23 8.84
CA LEU A 61 -11.55 15.20 8.38
C LEU A 61 -12.58 15.56 9.46
N VAL A 62 -12.97 14.62 10.33
CA VAL A 62 -13.94 14.89 11.40
C VAL A 62 -13.30 15.46 12.66
N THR A 63 -11.98 15.34 12.82
CA THR A 63 -11.25 15.90 13.97
C THR A 63 -10.83 17.34 13.76
N THR A 64 -10.94 18.16 14.81
CA THR A 64 -10.51 19.56 14.76
C THR A 64 -9.01 19.68 14.58
N ARG A 65 -8.60 20.51 13.63
CA ARG A 65 -7.20 20.90 13.41
C ARG A 65 -6.65 21.66 14.62
N LYS A 66 -5.55 21.17 15.21
CA LYS A 66 -4.91 21.77 16.40
C LYS A 66 -3.65 22.58 16.13
N LYS A 67 -2.98 22.38 14.98
CA LYS A 67 -1.72 23.05 14.61
C LYS A 67 -1.92 23.89 13.35
N SER A 68 -1.37 25.09 13.31
CA SER A 68 -1.31 25.96 12.13
C SER A 68 -0.36 25.40 11.06
N ASP A 69 -0.36 25.97 9.85
CA ASP A 69 0.53 25.51 8.76
C ASP A 69 2.01 25.78 9.08
N THR A 70 2.31 26.89 9.74
CA THR A 70 3.68 27.26 10.11
C THR A 70 4.28 26.29 11.12
N GLU A 71 3.47 25.77 12.06
CA GLU A 71 3.88 24.74 13.03
C GLU A 71 4.09 23.35 12.40
N LEU A 72 3.64 23.16 11.16
CA LEU A 72 3.73 21.90 10.42
C LEU A 72 4.84 21.91 9.36
N GLY A 73 5.52 23.05 9.17
CA GLY A 73 6.72 23.13 8.36
C GLY A 73 7.79 22.17 8.86
N GLY A 74 8.42 21.42 7.96
CA GLY A 74 9.38 20.37 8.31
C GLY A 74 8.75 19.01 8.63
N LEU A 75 7.49 18.97 9.07
CA LEU A 75 6.75 17.72 9.32
C LEU A 75 5.94 17.29 8.10
N ILE A 76 5.31 18.24 7.41
CA ILE A 76 4.50 17.99 6.23
C ILE A 76 5.27 18.43 5.00
N TRP A 77 5.53 17.48 4.11
CA TRP A 77 6.31 17.70 2.90
C TRP A 77 5.82 18.89 2.06
N SER A 78 4.50 19.12 1.97
CA SER A 78 3.94 20.24 1.20
C SER A 78 4.19 21.62 1.84
N LEU A 79 4.45 21.68 3.14
CA LEU A 79 4.69 22.91 3.89
C LEU A 79 6.18 23.16 4.15
N THR A 80 7.03 22.19 3.84
CA THR A 80 8.48 22.30 3.99
C THR A 80 9.11 22.99 2.77
N PRO A 81 9.93 24.04 2.96
CA PRO A 81 10.70 24.64 1.88
C PRO A 81 11.54 23.57 1.15
N ARG A 82 11.42 23.52 -0.17
CA ARG A 82 12.12 22.53 -0.98
C ARG A 82 13.53 23.00 -1.26
N ILE A 83 14.50 22.13 -1.01
CA ILE A 83 15.86 22.32 -1.50
C ILE A 83 15.85 21.97 -2.98
N LEU A 84 16.17 22.94 -3.83
CA LEU A 84 16.34 22.71 -5.25
C LEU A 84 17.75 22.17 -5.47
N GLU A 85 17.85 20.92 -5.89
CA GLU A 85 19.14 20.34 -6.29
C GLU A 85 19.50 20.86 -7.69
N GLU A 86 20.58 21.64 -7.78
CA GLU A 86 21.16 22.13 -9.04
C GLU A 86 22.08 21.08 -9.71
N GLU A 87 21.81 19.78 -9.53
CA GLU A 87 22.67 18.75 -10.09
C GLU A 87 22.44 18.67 -11.62
N THR A 88 23.44 19.06 -12.41
CA THR A 88 23.31 19.17 -13.88
C THR A 88 23.38 17.82 -14.59
N VAL A 89 23.91 16.78 -13.94
CA VAL A 89 24.21 15.50 -14.57
C VAL A 89 23.04 14.52 -14.42
N TRP A 90 22.53 14.00 -15.55
CA TRP A 90 21.28 13.25 -15.61
C TRP A 90 21.22 12.00 -14.71
N TYR A 91 22.30 11.21 -14.62
CA TYR A 91 22.31 9.96 -13.85
C TYR A 91 22.35 10.18 -12.33
N LYS A 92 22.67 11.39 -11.88
CA LYS A 92 22.61 11.74 -10.46
C LYS A 92 21.20 12.17 -10.03
N ARG A 93 20.29 12.39 -10.99
CA ARG A 93 18.90 12.80 -10.71
C ARG A 93 18.05 11.56 -10.43
N PRO A 94 17.49 11.40 -9.20
CA PRO A 94 16.66 10.24 -8.85
C PRO A 94 15.49 10.02 -9.81
N PHE A 95 14.93 11.10 -10.34
CA PHE A 95 13.84 11.07 -11.32
C PHE A 95 14.22 10.33 -12.61
N MET A 96 15.40 10.58 -13.17
CA MET A 96 15.85 9.95 -14.42
C MET A 96 16.11 8.46 -14.23
N LEU A 97 16.71 8.08 -13.09
CA LEU A 97 16.88 6.69 -12.73
C LEU A 97 15.52 5.98 -12.53
N GLY A 98 14.55 6.65 -11.92
CA GLY A 98 13.19 6.14 -11.77
C GLY A 98 12.52 5.86 -13.12
N ILE A 99 12.62 6.78 -14.09
CA ILE A 99 12.11 6.54 -15.46
C ILE A 99 12.81 5.35 -16.10
N PHE A 100 14.13 5.27 -16.01
CA PHE A 100 14.89 4.17 -16.59
C PHE A 100 14.44 2.81 -16.05
N VAL A 101 14.29 2.69 -14.73
CA VAL A 101 13.80 1.47 -14.09
C VAL A 101 12.37 1.15 -14.54
N LEU A 102 11.48 2.14 -14.63
CA LEU A 102 10.12 1.94 -15.12
C LEU A 102 10.08 1.42 -16.56
N VAL A 103 10.93 1.95 -17.44
CA VAL A 103 11.05 1.48 -18.83
C VAL A 103 11.53 0.03 -18.87
N LEU A 104 12.55 -0.32 -18.07
CA LEU A 104 13.01 -1.71 -17.99
C LEU A 104 11.92 -2.66 -17.48
N VAL A 105 11.21 -2.27 -16.42
CA VAL A 105 10.08 -3.06 -15.89
C VAL A 105 9.01 -3.25 -16.95
N LEU A 106 8.67 -2.22 -17.72
CA LEU A 106 7.68 -2.30 -18.79
C LEU A 106 8.13 -3.26 -19.91
N ILE A 107 9.38 -3.16 -20.36
CA ILE A 107 9.94 -4.05 -21.38
C ILE A 107 9.89 -5.51 -20.91
N LEU A 108 10.36 -5.78 -19.69
CA LEU A 108 10.35 -7.13 -19.14
C LEU A 108 8.91 -7.64 -19.01
N ASN A 109 7.98 -6.79 -18.58
CA ASN A 109 6.58 -7.19 -18.47
C ASN A 109 5.98 -7.57 -19.82
N ILE A 110 6.28 -6.83 -20.89
CA ILE A 110 5.82 -7.16 -22.26
C ILE A 110 6.43 -8.47 -22.76
N ILE A 111 7.71 -8.75 -22.45
CA ILE A 111 8.41 -9.97 -22.89
C ILE A 111 7.88 -11.22 -22.18
N PHE A 112 7.56 -11.12 -20.89
CA PHE A 112 7.22 -12.28 -20.04
C PHE A 112 5.72 -12.46 -19.78
N TRP A 113 4.87 -11.55 -20.25
CA TRP A 113 3.43 -11.67 -20.13
C TRP A 113 2.86 -12.73 -21.10
#